data_AF-A0A7K3UNK2-F1
#
_entry.id   AF-A0A7K3UNK2-F1
#
_cell.length_a   1.000
_cell.length_b   1.000
_cell.length_c   1.000
_cell.angle_alpha   90.00
_cell.angle_beta   90.00
_cell.angle_gamma   90.00
#
_symmetry.space_group_name_H-M   'P 1'
#
loop_
_entity.id
_entity.type
_entity.pdbx_description
1 polymer ?
#
loop_
_entity_poly.entity_id
_entity_poly.type
_entity_poly.pdbx_seq_one_letter_code
_entity_poly.pdbx_strand_id
1 'polypeptide(L)'
;NKEWVEYHVKKCDVILPLVAIATPATYVKQPLRVFELDFEANLPIVRSAVKYGKHLVFPSTSEVYGMCSDEQFDPDESALTYGPINKPRWIYACSKQLMDRVIWGYGMEGLNFTLFRPFNWIGPGLDSIYTPKEGSSRVVTQFLGHIVRGENISL
;
A
#
# COMPACT_ATOMS: atom_id res chain seq x y z
N ASN A 1 19.36 5.03 -10.39
CA ASN A 1 18.67 4.48 -9.19
C ASN A 1 18.01 3.12 -9.47
N LYS A 2 17.24 2.94 -10.57
CA LYS A 2 16.64 1.64 -10.94
C LYS A 2 17.64 0.46 -10.96
N GLU A 3 18.83 0.66 -11.53
CA GLU A 3 19.91 -0.34 -11.55
C GLU A 3 20.38 -0.77 -10.15
N TRP A 4 20.42 0.18 -9.20
CA TRP A 4 20.84 -0.09 -7.83
C TRP A 4 19.79 -0.88 -7.04
N VAL A 5 18.52 -0.60 -7.29
CA VAL A 5 17.39 -1.35 -6.73
C VAL A 5 17.39 -2.77 -7.28
N GLU A 6 17.50 -2.95 -8.60
CA GLU A 6 17.54 -4.28 -9.23
C GLU A 6 18.73 -5.11 -8.73
N TYR A 7 19.91 -4.49 -8.58
CA TYR A 7 21.08 -5.14 -7.99
C TYR A 7 20.79 -5.68 -6.57
N HIS A 8 20.15 -4.88 -5.71
CA HIS A 8 19.79 -5.32 -4.36
C HIS A 8 18.69 -6.38 -4.36
N VAL A 9 17.74 -6.32 -5.29
CA VAL A 9 16.76 -7.39 -5.46
C VAL A 9 17.44 -8.71 -5.80
N LYS A 10 18.43 -8.70 -6.70
CA LYS A 10 19.22 -9.89 -7.03
C LYS A 10 20.04 -10.40 -5.84
N LYS A 11 20.61 -9.48 -5.06
CA LYS A 11 21.52 -9.78 -3.94
C LYS A 11 20.81 -10.34 -2.71
N CYS A 12 19.65 -9.80 -2.35
CA CYS A 12 18.88 -10.21 -1.18
C CYS A 12 18.03 -11.45 -1.44
N ASP A 13 17.54 -12.09 -0.38
CA ASP A 13 16.65 -13.26 -0.47
C ASP A 13 15.17 -12.88 -0.38
N VAL A 14 14.86 -11.87 0.44
CA VAL A 14 13.49 -11.37 0.70
C VAL A 14 13.40 -9.89 0.33
N ILE A 15 12.32 -9.51 -0.34
CA ILE A 15 12.07 -8.16 -0.83
C ILE A 15 10.83 -7.57 -0.17
N LEU A 16 10.98 -6.41 0.48
CA LEU A 16 9.92 -5.71 1.20
C LEU A 16 9.81 -4.25 0.73
N PRO A 17 9.05 -3.96 -0.35
CA PRO A 17 8.94 -2.61 -0.90
C PRO A 17 7.89 -1.79 -0.13
N LEU A 18 8.34 -0.93 0.79
CA LEU A 18 7.47 -0.13 1.67
C LEU A 18 7.13 1.28 1.14
N VAL A 19 7.56 1.62 -0.08
CA VAL A 19 7.37 2.96 -0.64
C VAL A 19 6.00 3.05 -1.32
N ALA A 20 5.10 3.87 -0.76
CA ALA A 20 3.83 4.27 -1.37
C ALA A 20 3.27 5.53 -0.69
N ILE A 21 2.39 6.23 -1.38
CA ILE A 21 1.63 7.37 -0.86
C ILE A 21 0.38 6.82 -0.17
N ALA A 22 0.41 6.78 1.16
CA ALA A 22 -0.71 6.33 1.98
C ALA A 22 -1.42 7.48 2.73
N THR A 23 -1.54 8.67 2.10
CA THR A 23 -2.16 9.86 2.72
C THR A 23 -3.50 10.21 2.05
N PRO A 24 -4.65 10.13 2.76
CA PRO A 24 -5.98 10.32 2.17
C PRO A 24 -6.19 11.63 1.40
N ALA A 25 -5.62 12.74 1.88
CA ALA A 25 -5.71 14.03 1.21
C ALA A 25 -5.04 14.01 -0.18
N THR A 26 -3.97 13.23 -0.35
CA THR A 26 -3.22 13.12 -1.60
C THR A 26 -4.01 12.33 -2.64
N TYR A 27 -4.85 11.37 -2.24
CA TYR A 27 -5.67 10.57 -3.17
C TYR A 27 -6.65 11.44 -3.95
N VAL A 28 -7.17 12.48 -3.31
CA VAL A 28 -8.11 13.42 -3.92
C VAL A 28 -7.37 14.51 -4.70
N LYS A 29 -6.29 15.05 -4.14
CA LYS A 29 -5.57 16.19 -4.73
C LYS A 29 -4.64 15.81 -5.88
N GLN A 30 -4.02 14.63 -5.82
CA GLN A 30 -2.97 14.18 -6.75
C GLN A 30 -3.11 12.68 -7.09
N PRO A 31 -4.26 12.25 -7.65
CA PRO A 31 -4.53 10.83 -7.91
C PRO A 31 -3.48 10.16 -8.83
N LEU A 32 -3.01 10.86 -9.86
CA LEU A 32 -2.00 10.32 -10.78
C LEU A 32 -0.68 10.01 -10.07
N ARG A 33 -0.26 10.87 -9.14
CA ARG A 33 0.97 10.66 -8.37
C ARG A 33 0.89 9.43 -7.46
N VAL A 34 -0.31 9.14 -6.94
CA VAL A 34 -0.56 7.90 -6.18
C VAL A 34 -0.39 6.69 -7.07
N PHE A 35 -1.00 6.69 -8.27
CA PHE A 35 -0.85 5.60 -9.22
C PHE A 35 0.60 5.40 -9.67
N GLU A 36 1.29 6.47 -10.06
CA GLU A 36 2.69 6.43 -10.52
C GLU A 36 3.63 5.84 -9.46
N LEU A 37 3.45 6.18 -8.17
CA LEU A 37 4.32 5.66 -7.12
C LEU A 37 3.88 4.26 -6.64
N ASP A 38 2.60 4.10 -6.32
CA ASP A 38 2.11 2.91 -5.62
C ASP A 38 1.99 1.71 -6.56
N PHE A 39 1.75 1.97 -7.85
CA PHE A 39 1.66 0.93 -8.87
C PHE A 39 2.88 0.92 -9.79
N GLU A 40 3.08 1.98 -10.60
CA GLU A 40 4.09 1.92 -11.67
C GLU A 40 5.53 1.84 -11.16
N ALA A 41 5.88 2.54 -10.08
CA ALA A 41 7.24 2.49 -9.53
C ALA A 41 7.53 1.17 -8.80
N ASN A 42 6.50 0.52 -8.25
CA ASN A 42 6.62 -0.77 -7.55
C ASN A 42 6.62 -1.97 -8.52
N LEU A 43 5.95 -1.87 -9.67
CA LEU A 43 5.84 -2.96 -10.64
C LEU A 43 7.20 -3.50 -11.14
N PRO A 44 8.22 -2.67 -11.44
CA PRO A 44 9.56 -3.16 -11.75
C PRO A 44 10.19 -3.97 -10.62
N ILE A 45 9.95 -3.62 -9.35
CA ILE A 45 10.48 -4.36 -8.19
C ILE A 45 9.86 -5.76 -8.12
N VAL A 46 8.53 -5.86 -8.32
CA VAL A 46 7.83 -7.14 -8.42
C VAL A 46 8.42 -7.99 -9.55
N ARG A 47 8.58 -7.41 -10.74
CA ARG A 47 9.17 -8.10 -11.90
C ARG A 47 10.60 -8.55 -11.65
N SER A 48 11.41 -7.78 -10.93
CA SER A 48 12.76 -8.19 -10.54
C SER A 48 12.73 -9.35 -9.53
N ALA A 49 11.79 -9.36 -8.57
CA ALA A 49 11.63 -10.47 -7.64
C ALA A 49 11.28 -11.78 -8.36
N VAL A 50 10.39 -11.71 -9.37
CA VAL A 50 10.08 -12.83 -10.28
C VAL A 50 11.34 -13.29 -11.02
N LYS A 51 12.01 -12.37 -11.72
CA LYS A 51 13.20 -12.65 -12.55
C LYS A 51 14.32 -13.35 -11.78
N TYR A 52 14.49 -13.04 -10.50
CA TYR A 52 15.57 -13.57 -9.66
C TYR A 52 15.10 -14.60 -8.63
N GLY A 53 13.85 -15.06 -8.70
CA GLY A 53 13.31 -16.13 -7.83
C GLY A 53 13.34 -15.77 -6.35
N LYS A 54 12.96 -14.54 -5.99
CA LYS A 54 13.01 -14.03 -4.61
C LYS A 54 11.67 -14.17 -3.90
N HIS A 55 11.70 -14.16 -2.56
CA HIS A 55 10.48 -14.07 -1.77
C HIS A 55 10.01 -12.61 -1.70
N LEU A 56 8.90 -12.32 -2.36
CA LEU A 56 8.28 -10.99 -2.30
C LEU A 56 7.30 -10.92 -1.13
N VAL A 57 7.62 -10.12 -0.12
CA VAL A 57 6.67 -9.77 0.94
C VAL A 57 6.14 -8.38 0.61
N PHE A 58 4.88 -8.27 0.23
CA PHE A 58 4.33 -7.02 -0.30
C PHE A 58 3.29 -6.42 0.66
N PRO A 59 3.42 -5.13 1.04
CA PRO A 59 2.39 -4.45 1.80
C PRO A 59 1.20 -4.15 0.91
N SER A 60 0.16 -4.98 1.00
CA SER A 60 -1.19 -4.62 0.57
C SER A 60 -1.76 -3.59 1.56
N THR A 61 -3.06 -3.31 1.52
CA THR A 61 -3.70 -2.30 2.38
C THR A 61 -5.04 -2.80 2.89
N SER A 62 -5.40 -2.40 4.11
CA SER A 62 -6.76 -2.62 4.63
C SER A 62 -7.81 -1.84 3.82
N GLU A 63 -7.44 -0.80 3.06
CA GLU A 63 -8.40 -0.10 2.19
C GLU A 63 -8.84 -0.91 0.96
N VAL A 64 -8.21 -2.06 0.69
CA VAL A 64 -8.58 -2.91 -0.46
C VAL A 64 -10.01 -3.45 -0.34
N TYR A 65 -10.50 -3.65 0.89
CA TYR A 65 -11.86 -4.09 1.18
C TYR A 65 -12.90 -3.00 0.86
N GLY A 66 -12.49 -1.73 0.89
CA GLY A 66 -13.34 -0.59 0.57
C GLY A 66 -14.59 -0.49 1.44
N MET A 67 -15.77 -0.55 0.81
CA MET A 67 -17.08 -0.49 1.46
C MET A 67 -17.68 -1.88 1.69
N CYS A 68 -16.84 -2.91 1.87
CA CYS A 68 -17.28 -4.26 2.21
C CYS A 68 -18.24 -4.23 3.41
N SER A 69 -19.33 -4.98 3.31
CA SER A 69 -20.40 -5.06 4.31
C SER A 69 -20.23 -6.19 5.31
N ASP A 70 -19.19 -7.01 5.17
CA ASP A 70 -18.95 -8.16 6.04
C ASP A 70 -18.57 -7.68 7.45
N GLU A 71 -18.97 -8.43 8.48
CA GLU A 71 -18.62 -8.10 9.87
C GLU A 71 -17.10 -8.18 10.12
N GLN A 72 -16.44 -9.09 9.41
CA GLN A 72 -15.00 -9.28 9.44
C GLN A 72 -14.49 -9.34 8.01
N PHE A 73 -13.37 -8.67 7.75
CA PHE A 73 -12.75 -8.69 6.43
C PHE A 73 -11.90 -9.94 6.27
N ASP A 74 -12.39 -10.86 5.45
CA ASP A 74 -11.71 -12.10 5.10
C ASP A 74 -10.84 -11.87 3.85
N PRO A 75 -9.52 -12.15 3.89
CA PRO A 75 -8.64 -11.93 2.76
C PRO A 75 -8.93 -12.82 1.54
N ASP A 76 -9.60 -13.96 1.73
CA ASP A 76 -9.85 -14.99 0.73
C ASP A 76 -11.33 -14.99 0.26
N GLU A 77 -12.27 -14.51 1.08
CA GLU A 77 -13.71 -14.55 0.77
C GLU A 77 -14.39 -13.19 0.57
N SER A 78 -13.93 -12.12 1.26
CA SER A 78 -14.67 -10.85 1.27
C SER A 78 -14.67 -10.13 -0.07
N ALA A 79 -15.83 -9.57 -0.42
CA ALA A 79 -15.99 -8.73 -1.60
C ALA A 79 -15.23 -7.40 -1.44
N LEU A 80 -14.67 -6.90 -2.55
CA LEU A 80 -13.90 -5.65 -2.60
C LEU A 80 -14.73 -4.59 -3.33
N THR A 81 -15.29 -3.61 -2.60
CA THR A 81 -16.28 -2.66 -3.14
C THR A 81 -15.80 -1.22 -3.10
N TYR A 82 -15.73 -0.56 -4.24
CA TYR A 82 -15.34 0.85 -4.38
C TYR A 82 -16.48 1.72 -4.91
N GLY A 83 -16.35 3.03 -4.74
CA GLY A 83 -17.28 4.00 -5.32
C GLY A 83 -17.05 4.25 -6.82
N PRO A 84 -17.86 5.12 -7.43
CA PRO A 84 -17.76 5.44 -8.85
C PRO A 84 -16.45 6.19 -9.19
N ILE A 85 -16.09 6.21 -10.47
CA ILE A 85 -14.86 6.87 -10.97
C ILE A 85 -14.77 8.36 -10.59
N ASN A 86 -15.89 9.06 -10.46
CA ASN A 86 -15.92 10.46 -10.02
C ASN A 86 -15.56 10.68 -8.53
N LYS A 87 -15.22 9.61 -7.80
CA LYS A 87 -14.67 9.63 -6.44
C LYS A 87 -13.20 9.19 -6.48
N PRO A 88 -12.27 10.10 -6.81
CA PRO A 88 -10.87 9.75 -7.07
C PRO A 88 -10.14 9.18 -5.86
N ARG A 89 -10.67 9.34 -4.63
CA ARG A 89 -10.10 8.72 -3.42
C ARG A 89 -9.86 7.21 -3.56
N TRP A 90 -10.67 6.53 -4.37
CA TRP A 90 -10.60 5.09 -4.58
C TRP A 90 -9.43 4.64 -5.45
N ILE A 91 -8.68 5.57 -6.07
CA ILE A 91 -7.52 5.22 -6.89
C ILE A 91 -6.43 4.50 -6.08
N TYR A 92 -6.26 4.83 -4.79
CA TYR A 92 -5.33 4.15 -3.90
C TYR A 92 -5.71 2.68 -3.74
N ALA A 93 -6.93 2.40 -3.24
CA ALA A 93 -7.43 1.05 -3.06
C ALA A 93 -7.40 0.22 -4.36
N CYS A 94 -7.83 0.82 -5.49
CA CYS A 94 -7.81 0.17 -6.79
C CYS A 94 -6.39 -0.14 -7.30
N SER A 95 -5.44 0.79 -7.11
CA SER A 95 -4.03 0.57 -7.49
C SER A 95 -3.40 -0.56 -6.69
N LYS A 96 -3.64 -0.59 -5.37
CA LYS A 96 -3.15 -1.67 -4.49
C LYS A 96 -3.82 -3.01 -4.82
N GLN A 97 -5.13 -3.02 -5.09
CA GLN A 97 -5.85 -4.21 -5.53
C GLN A 97 -5.29 -4.77 -6.84
N LEU A 98 -5.01 -3.91 -7.81
CA LEU A 98 -4.44 -4.33 -9.09
C LEU A 98 -3.03 -4.88 -8.89
N MET A 99 -2.22 -4.26 -8.02
CA MET A 99 -0.89 -4.77 -7.67
C MET A 99 -0.97 -6.17 -7.04
N ASP A 100 -1.89 -6.38 -6.09
CA ASP A 100 -2.14 -7.69 -5.47
C ASP A 100 -2.50 -8.75 -6.53
N ARG A 101 -3.36 -8.41 -7.49
CA ARG A 101 -3.74 -9.32 -8.59
C ARG A 101 -2.59 -9.61 -9.55
N VAL A 102 -1.74 -8.63 -9.85
CA VAL A 102 -0.53 -8.84 -10.68
C VAL A 102 0.45 -9.77 -9.95
N ILE A 103 0.68 -9.55 -8.66
CA ILE A 103 1.53 -10.42 -7.84
C ILE A 103 0.94 -11.84 -7.78
N TRP A 104 -0.37 -11.96 -7.59
CA TRP A 104 -1.06 -13.25 -7.61
C TRP A 104 -0.89 -13.98 -8.94
N GLY A 105 -1.04 -13.28 -10.07
CA GLY A 105 -0.79 -13.83 -11.40
C GLY A 105 0.64 -14.35 -11.57
N TYR A 106 1.64 -13.60 -11.10
CA TYR A 106 3.02 -14.11 -11.06
C TYR A 106 3.19 -15.29 -10.10
N GLY A 107 2.43 -15.34 -9.01
CA GLY A 107 2.38 -16.47 -8.09
C GLY A 107 1.90 -17.76 -8.76
N MET A 108 0.90 -17.65 -9.64
CA MET A 108 0.43 -18.77 -10.47
C MET A 108 1.51 -19.28 -11.44
N GLU A 109 2.47 -18.42 -11.79
CA GLU A 109 3.65 -18.76 -12.61
C GLU A 109 4.90 -19.13 -11.77
N GLY A 110 4.78 -19.22 -10.45
CA GLY A 110 5.84 -19.70 -9.56
C GLY A 110 6.58 -18.63 -8.74
N LEU A 111 6.11 -17.38 -8.69
CA LEU A 111 6.63 -16.40 -7.74
C LEU A 111 6.32 -16.83 -6.30
N ASN A 112 7.35 -16.85 -5.44
CA ASN A 112 7.15 -16.97 -3.99
C ASN A 112 6.75 -15.60 -3.42
N PHE A 113 5.52 -15.45 -2.92
CA PHE A 113 5.05 -14.18 -2.39
C PHE A 113 4.21 -14.31 -1.11
N THR A 114 4.08 -13.20 -0.40
CA THR A 114 3.17 -13.03 0.72
C THR A 114 2.61 -11.61 0.68
N LEU A 115 1.28 -11.48 0.69
CA LEU A 115 0.61 -10.19 0.85
C LEU A 115 0.25 -10.01 2.32
N PHE A 116 0.52 -8.84 2.88
CA PHE A 116 0.06 -8.49 4.24
C PHE A 116 -0.69 -7.16 4.24
N ARG A 117 -1.76 -7.07 5.02
CA ARG A 117 -2.66 -5.91 5.10
C ARG A 117 -2.61 -5.33 6.51
N PRO A 118 -1.79 -4.29 6.78
CA PRO A 118 -1.71 -3.72 8.12
C PRO A 118 -3.00 -2.97 8.48
N PHE A 119 -3.56 -3.26 9.65
CA PHE A 119 -4.70 -2.54 10.21
C PHE A 119 -4.23 -1.60 11.32
N ASN A 120 -4.13 -0.31 10.99
CA ASN A 120 -3.82 0.77 11.95
C ASN A 120 -2.63 0.48 12.88
N TRP A 121 -1.48 0.08 12.33
CA TRP A 121 -0.28 -0.08 13.13
C TRP A 121 0.12 1.25 13.80
N ILE A 122 0.33 1.19 15.11
CA ILE A 122 0.70 2.32 15.96
C ILE A 122 1.85 1.93 16.88
N GLY A 123 2.74 2.89 17.16
CA GLY A 123 3.89 2.69 18.02
C GLY A 123 4.84 3.88 17.99
N PRO A 124 5.94 3.85 18.76
CA PRO A 124 6.98 4.87 18.69
C PRO A 124 7.52 5.04 17.26
N GLY A 125 7.82 6.28 16.85
CA GLY A 125 8.38 6.57 15.53
C GLY A 125 7.37 6.64 14.38
N LEU A 126 6.13 7.09 14.65
CA LEU A 126 5.10 7.30 13.63
C LEU A 126 5.64 8.17 12.48
N ASP A 127 5.38 7.75 11.24
CA ASP A 127 5.74 8.57 10.08
C ASP A 127 4.89 9.84 10.08
N SER A 128 5.50 10.97 9.74
CA SER A 128 4.72 12.19 9.47
C SER A 128 3.67 11.94 8.40
N ILE A 129 2.51 12.62 8.47
CA ILE A 129 1.39 12.50 7.54
C ILE A 129 1.76 12.73 6.06
N TYR A 130 2.91 13.35 5.77
CA TYR A 130 3.41 13.61 4.43
C TYR A 130 4.49 12.62 3.95
N THR A 131 4.86 11.64 4.78
CA THR A 131 5.91 10.66 4.44
C THR A 131 5.36 9.63 3.44
N PRO A 132 6.02 9.43 2.28
CA PRO A 132 5.61 8.43 1.28
C PRO A 132 6.12 7.03 1.66
N LYS A 133 5.63 6.50 2.79
CA LYS A 133 5.90 5.15 3.29
C LYS A 133 4.62 4.50 3.83
N GLU A 134 4.44 3.20 3.56
CA GLU A 134 3.40 2.36 4.18
C GLU A 134 3.78 2.01 5.62
N GLY A 135 2.82 2.00 6.54
CA GLY A 135 3.04 1.52 7.91
C GLY A 135 2.13 2.16 8.95
N SER A 136 2.44 3.39 9.37
CA SER A 136 1.80 4.02 10.54
C SER A 136 0.41 4.61 10.26
N SER A 137 -0.51 4.41 11.21
CA SER A 137 -1.87 4.96 11.13
C SER A 137 -1.85 6.48 11.00
N ARG A 138 -2.32 6.98 9.85
CA ARG A 138 -2.35 8.42 9.55
C ARG A 138 -3.34 9.17 10.42
N VAL A 139 -4.48 8.57 10.76
CA VAL A 139 -5.49 9.20 11.63
C VAL A 139 -4.96 9.37 13.06
N VAL A 140 -4.32 8.36 13.62
CA VAL A 140 -3.73 8.45 14.97
C VAL A 140 -2.57 9.44 14.99
N THR A 141 -1.74 9.46 13.96
CA THR A 141 -0.66 10.44 13.81
C THR A 141 -1.21 11.87 13.72
N GLN A 142 -2.28 12.09 12.96
CA GLN A 142 -2.94 13.38 12.84
C GLN A 142 -3.57 13.82 14.17
N PHE A 143 -4.27 12.93 14.86
CA PHE A 143 -4.89 13.23 16.16
C PHE A 143 -3.83 13.57 17.21
N LEU A 144 -2.74 12.81 17.28
CA LEU A 144 -1.62 13.13 18.16
C LEU A 144 -1.03 14.51 17.84
N GLY A 145 -0.86 14.82 16.55
CA GLY A 145 -0.42 16.13 16.08
C GLY A 145 -1.34 17.26 16.55
N HIS A 146 -2.65 17.11 16.39
CA HIS A 146 -3.63 18.12 16.80
C HIS A 146 -3.68 18.31 18.32
N ILE A 147 -3.64 17.21 19.11
CA ILE A 147 -3.61 17.26 20.57
C ILE A 147 -2.38 18.02 21.06
N VAL A 148 -1.20 17.68 20.53
CA VAL A 148 0.06 18.32 20.93
C VAL A 148 0.10 19.82 20.54
N ARG A 149 -0.58 20.20 19.46
CA ARG A 149 -0.60 21.58 18.94
C ARG A 149 -1.78 22.42 19.44
N GLY A 150 -2.69 21.85 20.22
CA GLY A 150 -3.91 22.52 20.68
C GLY A 150 -4.89 22.87 19.54
N GLU A 151 -4.90 22.06 18.48
CA GLU A 151 -5.76 22.25 17.31
C GLU A 151 -7.05 21.43 17.46
N ASN A 152 -8.16 21.89 16.84
CA ASN A 152 -9.42 21.15 16.84
C ASN A 152 -9.30 19.85 16.02
N ILE A 153 -9.94 18.77 16.51
CA ILE A 153 -10.02 17.48 15.80
C ILE A 153 -11.31 17.43 14.97
N SER A 154 -11.19 17.07 13.69
CA SER A 154 -12.32 16.70 12.84
C SER A 154 -12.51 15.20 12.85
N LEU A 155 -13.76 14.76 13.07
CA LEU A 155 -14.21 13.37 12.96
C LEU A 155 -14.78 13.08 11.58
#